data_AF-A0A9D7IHK0-F1
#
_entry.id   AF-A0A9D7IHK0-F1
#
_cell.length_a   1.000
_cell.length_b   1.000
_cell.length_c   1.000
_cell.angle_alpha   90.00
_cell.angle_beta   90.00
_cell.angle_gamma   90.00
#
_symmetry.space_group_name_H-M   'P 1'
#
loop_
_entity.id
_entity.type
_entity.pdbx_description
1 polymer ?
#
loop_
_entity_poly.entity_id
_entity_poly.type
_entity_poly.pdbx_seq_one_letter_code
_entity_poly.pdbx_strand_id
1 'polypeptide(L)'
;MAAVRPLSFVINKLVEQLPTTARFLNDIYCSDSNRNKLIDPLIKIFNNNQSGYFFLKAEPNRDLKHDSCAFLQLSIPIKTDLHYKTCLDAKCLELTEAFRAKLGWLVGDLFSRVGTKDYAPGTSIDKKAFDDVVNSTIESHVKNGSIKKKFAIFKKYAQTSATFEEIAQRVEAENEKIKMQRLLNLISLVESKVQLTPAQKQALEASLSAYKPLATYLNG
;
A
#
# COMPACT_ATOMS: atom_id res chain seq x y z
N MET A 1 -9.80 29.89 -4.00
CA MET A 1 -11.05 29.12 -4.23
C MET A 1 -10.71 27.64 -4.36
N ALA A 2 -11.67 26.74 -4.11
CA ALA A 2 -11.49 25.28 -4.28
C ALA A 2 -12.47 24.74 -5.33
N ALA A 3 -12.07 23.72 -6.08
CA ALA A 3 -12.96 23.07 -7.03
C ALA A 3 -13.96 22.18 -6.28
N VAL A 4 -15.25 22.36 -6.57
CA VAL A 4 -16.32 21.49 -6.06
C VAL A 4 -16.75 20.53 -7.17
N ARG A 5 -16.91 19.25 -6.82
CA ARG A 5 -17.41 18.20 -7.73
C ARG A 5 -18.47 17.37 -7.02
N PRO A 6 -19.37 16.69 -7.77
CA PRO A 6 -20.28 15.71 -7.18
C PRO A 6 -19.50 14.63 -6.40
N LEU A 7 -20.08 14.16 -5.29
CA LEU A 7 -19.49 13.11 -4.46
C LEU A 7 -19.19 11.85 -5.26
N SER A 8 -20.03 11.51 -6.24
CA SER A 8 -19.84 10.35 -7.14
C SER A 8 -18.47 10.35 -7.81
N PHE A 9 -17.91 11.51 -8.13
CA PHE A 9 -16.57 11.62 -8.70
C PHE A 9 -15.49 11.15 -7.71
N VAL A 10 -15.61 11.50 -6.44
CA VAL A 10 -14.69 11.05 -5.38
C VAL A 10 -14.85 9.55 -5.16
N ILE A 11 -16.09 9.04 -5.13
CA ILE A 11 -16.38 7.61 -4.98
C ILE A 11 -15.75 6.82 -6.11
N ASN A 12 -15.92 7.24 -7.37
CA ASN A 12 -15.33 6.58 -8.52
C ASN A 12 -13.81 6.50 -8.41
N LYS A 13 -13.15 7.59 -7.96
CA LYS A 13 -11.71 7.60 -7.72
C LYS A 13 -11.29 6.62 -6.63
N LEU A 14 -12.07 6.48 -5.55
CA LEU A 14 -11.79 5.48 -4.50
C LEU A 14 -11.98 4.05 -5.02
N VAL A 15 -12.98 3.82 -5.86
CA VAL A 15 -13.25 2.52 -6.49
C VAL A 15 -12.13 2.13 -7.46
N GLU A 16 -11.60 3.08 -8.23
CA GLU A 16 -10.45 2.85 -9.13
C GLU A 16 -9.16 2.44 -8.41
N GLN A 17 -9.04 2.77 -7.12
CA GLN A 17 -7.90 2.37 -6.29
C GLN A 17 -8.02 0.94 -5.75
N LEU A 18 -9.15 0.26 -5.94
CA LEU A 18 -9.36 -1.10 -5.48
C LEU A 18 -8.67 -2.12 -6.40
N PRO A 19 -8.01 -3.15 -5.85
CA PRO A 19 -7.17 -4.07 -6.63
C PRO A 19 -7.95 -5.03 -7.54
N THR A 20 -9.27 -5.17 -7.35
CA THR A 20 -10.10 -6.13 -8.10
C THR A 20 -11.52 -5.60 -8.24
N THR A 21 -11.81 -5.01 -9.40
CA THR A 21 -13.15 -4.60 -9.82
C THR A 21 -13.43 -5.14 -11.21
N ALA A 22 -14.70 -5.46 -11.49
CA ALA A 22 -15.16 -5.90 -12.80
C ALA A 22 -16.19 -4.90 -13.34
N ARG A 23 -16.12 -4.58 -14.63
CA ARG A 23 -17.11 -3.72 -15.29
C ARG A 23 -18.03 -4.57 -16.17
N PHE A 24 -19.34 -4.37 -16.05
CA PHE A 24 -20.32 -5.01 -16.91
C PHE A 24 -21.46 -4.04 -17.25
N LEU A 25 -21.71 -3.82 -18.55
CA LEU A 25 -22.74 -2.95 -19.14
C LEU A 25 -22.79 -1.47 -18.69
N ASN A 26 -21.97 -1.07 -17.72
CA ASN A 26 -21.61 0.25 -17.18
C ASN A 26 -21.51 0.26 -15.64
N ASP A 27 -21.90 -0.84 -14.99
CA ASP A 27 -21.80 -0.99 -13.56
C ASP A 27 -20.43 -1.54 -13.14
N ILE A 28 -19.99 -1.13 -11.94
CA ILE A 28 -18.76 -1.63 -11.33
C ILE A 28 -19.14 -2.62 -10.24
N TYR A 29 -18.66 -3.86 -10.38
CA TYR A 29 -18.81 -4.93 -9.41
C TYR A 29 -17.51 -5.11 -8.65
N CYS A 30 -17.61 -5.35 -7.35
CA CYS A 30 -16.47 -5.65 -6.48
C CYS A 30 -16.86 -6.73 -5.47
N SER A 31 -15.86 -7.43 -4.92
CA SER A 31 -16.09 -8.39 -3.83
C SER A 31 -16.48 -7.67 -2.53
N ASP A 32 -17.11 -8.39 -1.60
CA ASP A 32 -17.47 -7.84 -0.28
C ASP A 32 -16.25 -7.30 0.48
N SER A 33 -15.10 -7.97 0.35
CA SER A 33 -13.82 -7.50 0.92
C SER A 33 -13.44 -6.12 0.38
N ASN A 34 -13.56 -5.90 -0.94
CA ASN A 34 -13.25 -4.62 -1.56
C ASN A 34 -14.31 -3.55 -1.24
N ARG A 35 -15.60 -3.93 -1.16
CA ARG A 35 -16.66 -3.04 -0.68
C ARG A 35 -16.39 -2.55 0.74
N ASN A 36 -15.98 -3.44 1.65
CA ASN A 36 -15.72 -3.11 3.05
C ASN A 36 -14.55 -2.11 3.20
N LYS A 37 -13.57 -2.15 2.29
CA LYS A 37 -12.47 -1.16 2.26
C LYS A 37 -12.93 0.27 1.94
N LEU A 38 -14.12 0.44 1.34
CA LEU A 38 -14.67 1.76 1.03
C LEU A 38 -15.42 2.40 2.21
N ILE A 39 -15.84 1.61 3.20
CA ILE A 39 -16.66 2.09 4.32
C ILE A 39 -15.93 3.16 5.12
N ASP A 40 -14.71 2.87 5.60
CA ASP A 40 -13.94 3.80 6.43
C ASP A 40 -13.60 5.11 5.70
N PRO A 41 -13.10 5.11 4.44
CA PRO A 41 -12.91 6.34 3.68
C PRO A 41 -14.19 7.16 3.53
N LEU A 42 -15.34 6.53 3.25
CA LEU A 42 -16.61 7.25 3.09
C LEU A 42 -17.08 7.86 4.41
N ILE A 43 -16.97 7.13 5.53
CA ILE A 43 -17.28 7.67 6.86
C ILE A 43 -16.39 8.89 7.15
N LYS A 44 -15.09 8.81 6.84
CA LYS A 44 -14.17 9.95 7.02
C LYS A 44 -14.53 11.14 6.14
N ILE A 45 -14.94 10.91 4.90
CA ILE A 45 -15.40 11.98 3.98
C ILE A 45 -16.66 12.65 4.55
N PHE A 46 -17.69 11.87 4.90
CA PHE A 46 -18.95 12.42 5.41
C PHE A 46 -18.78 13.22 6.69
N ASN A 47 -17.84 12.83 7.55
CA ASN A 47 -17.52 13.52 8.79
C ASN A 47 -16.48 14.64 8.63
N ASN A 48 -16.08 15.00 7.40
CA ASN A 48 -15.07 16.03 7.13
C ASN A 48 -13.74 15.76 7.88
N ASN A 49 -13.33 14.49 7.94
CA ASN A 49 -12.09 14.04 8.57
C ASN A 49 -11.09 13.46 7.55
N GLN A 50 -11.47 13.37 6.28
CA GLN A 50 -10.56 12.95 5.21
C GLN A 50 -9.76 14.16 4.71
N SER A 51 -8.43 14.12 4.84
CA SER A 51 -7.55 15.20 4.36
C SER A 51 -7.68 15.40 2.84
N GLY A 52 -7.61 16.67 2.42
CA GLY A 52 -7.73 17.08 1.01
C GLY A 52 -9.17 17.21 0.49
N TYR A 53 -10.18 16.82 1.25
CA TYR A 53 -11.58 16.84 0.86
C TYR A 53 -12.46 17.54 1.90
N PHE A 54 -13.53 18.19 1.44
CA PHE A 54 -14.58 18.74 2.32
C PHE A 54 -15.96 18.39 1.75
N PHE A 55 -16.69 17.52 2.43
CA PHE A 55 -18.02 17.09 2.08
C PHE A 55 -19.07 18.17 2.33
N LEU A 56 -19.95 18.33 1.34
CA LEU A 56 -21.08 19.24 1.33
C LEU A 56 -22.34 18.40 1.05
N LYS A 57 -23.23 18.31 2.05
CA LYS A 57 -24.52 17.66 1.89
C LYS A 57 -25.40 18.50 0.96
N ALA A 58 -26.08 17.86 0.01
CA ALA A 58 -27.09 18.48 -0.83
C ALA A 58 -28.16 19.16 0.02
N GLU A 59 -28.48 20.39 -0.36
CA GLU A 59 -29.65 21.12 0.12
C GLU A 59 -30.37 21.69 -1.11
N PRO A 60 -31.21 20.87 -1.79
CA PRO A 60 -31.87 21.28 -3.03
C PRO A 60 -32.74 22.54 -2.86
N ASN A 61 -33.32 22.74 -1.68
CA ASN A 61 -34.11 23.92 -1.32
C ASN A 61 -33.27 25.21 -1.21
N ARG A 62 -31.93 25.08 -1.20
CA ARG A 62 -30.98 26.18 -1.16
C ARG A 62 -30.02 26.14 -2.35
N ASP A 63 -30.46 25.61 -3.49
CA ASP A 63 -29.69 25.52 -4.75
C ASP A 63 -28.47 24.58 -4.77
N LEU A 64 -28.19 23.82 -3.70
CA LEU A 64 -27.18 22.76 -3.73
C LEU A 64 -27.79 21.41 -4.08
N LYS A 65 -27.91 21.13 -5.38
CA LYS A 65 -28.70 20.00 -5.92
C LYS A 65 -28.15 18.61 -5.59
N HIS A 66 -26.84 18.46 -5.42
CA HIS A 66 -26.20 17.15 -5.28
C HIS A 66 -25.19 17.15 -4.14
N ASP A 67 -25.06 15.98 -3.50
CA ASP A 67 -24.00 15.73 -2.54
C ASP A 67 -22.67 15.96 -3.25
N SER A 68 -21.86 16.84 -2.67
CA SER A 68 -20.69 17.40 -3.33
C SER A 68 -19.48 17.35 -2.41
N CYS A 69 -18.30 17.50 -3.00
CA CYS A 69 -17.06 17.53 -2.27
C CYS A 69 -16.16 18.63 -2.85
N ALA A 70 -15.64 19.49 -1.97
CA ALA A 70 -14.61 20.45 -2.32
C ALA A 70 -13.23 19.80 -2.22
N PHE A 71 -12.41 20.01 -3.25
CA PHE A 71 -11.04 19.49 -3.35
C PHE A 71 -10.09 20.56 -2.84
N LEU A 72 -9.67 20.42 -1.58
CA LEU A 72 -8.94 21.47 -0.87
C LEU A 72 -7.50 21.65 -1.38
N GLN A 73 -6.91 20.61 -1.96
CA GLN A 73 -5.58 20.66 -2.56
C GLN A 73 -5.55 21.41 -3.91
N LEU A 74 -6.72 21.55 -4.57
CA LEU A 74 -6.83 22.29 -5.82
C LEU A 74 -7.16 23.73 -5.50
N SER A 75 -6.13 24.58 -5.43
CA SER A 75 -6.30 26.01 -5.26
C SER A 75 -6.49 26.69 -6.62
N ILE A 76 -7.55 27.49 -6.73
CA ILE A 76 -7.76 28.41 -7.84
C ILE A 76 -7.40 29.81 -7.29
N PRO A 77 -6.29 30.40 -7.76
CA PRO A 77 -5.89 31.74 -7.35
C PRO A 77 -6.86 32.77 -7.94
N ILE A 78 -7.27 33.73 -7.12
CA ILE A 78 -8.07 34.87 -7.56
C ILE A 78 -7.39 36.16 -7.10
N LYS A 79 -7.37 37.16 -7.97
CA LYS A 79 -6.96 38.52 -7.62
C LYS A 79 -8.07 39.21 -6.85
N THR A 80 -7.77 39.72 -5.65
CA THR A 80 -8.77 40.31 -4.75
C THR A 80 -9.42 41.56 -5.34
N ASP A 81 -8.61 42.46 -5.88
CA ASP A 81 -8.99 43.70 -6.55
C ASP A 81 -9.90 43.47 -7.76
N LEU A 82 -9.72 42.36 -8.48
CA LEU A 82 -10.44 42.08 -9.73
C LEU A 82 -11.66 41.17 -9.54
N HIS A 83 -11.58 40.14 -8.70
CA HIS A 83 -12.57 39.06 -8.66
C HIS A 83 -13.39 38.98 -7.37
N TYR A 84 -12.92 39.57 -6.28
CA TYR A 84 -13.56 39.36 -4.97
C TYR A 84 -15.02 39.82 -4.95
N LYS A 85 -15.29 41.02 -5.47
CA LYS A 85 -16.63 41.58 -5.54
C LYS A 85 -17.56 40.70 -6.39
N THR A 86 -17.09 40.28 -7.56
CA THR A 86 -17.82 39.37 -8.45
C THR A 86 -18.15 38.04 -7.76
N CYS A 87 -17.19 37.44 -7.03
CA CYS A 87 -17.44 36.21 -6.28
C CYS A 87 -18.45 36.40 -5.14
N LEU A 88 -18.40 37.55 -4.46
CA LEU A 88 -19.33 37.88 -3.38
C LEU A 88 -20.74 38.09 -3.91
N ASP A 89 -20.89 38.78 -5.03
CA ASP A 89 -22.18 39.05 -5.68
C ASP A 89 -22.78 37.78 -6.30
N ALA A 90 -21.93 36.82 -6.71
CA ALA A 90 -22.35 35.50 -7.19
C ALA A 90 -22.56 34.46 -6.06
N LYS A 91 -22.42 34.84 -4.79
CA LYS A 91 -22.55 33.91 -3.66
C LYS A 91 -24.01 33.48 -3.45
N CYS A 92 -24.33 32.25 -3.79
CA CYS A 92 -25.67 31.69 -3.53
C CYS A 92 -25.80 31.02 -2.15
N LEU A 93 -24.68 30.57 -1.58
CA LEU A 93 -24.66 29.80 -0.32
C LEU A 93 -23.45 30.15 0.53
N GLU A 94 -23.59 29.93 1.83
CA GLU A 94 -22.50 30.07 2.79
C GLU A 94 -22.57 28.96 3.84
N LEU A 95 -21.39 28.50 4.27
CA LEU A 95 -21.28 27.55 5.36
C LEU A 95 -21.65 28.22 6.69
N THR A 96 -22.27 27.45 7.58
CA THR A 96 -22.48 27.92 8.96
C THR A 96 -21.14 28.06 9.68
N GLU A 97 -21.14 28.80 10.79
CA GLU A 97 -19.92 29.10 11.56
C GLU A 97 -19.11 27.86 11.92
N ALA A 98 -19.76 26.81 12.45
CA ALA A 98 -19.09 25.57 12.81
C ALA A 98 -18.40 24.89 11.61
N PHE A 99 -19.05 24.85 10.44
CA PHE A 99 -18.46 24.28 9.23
C PHE A 99 -17.38 25.19 8.62
N ARG A 100 -17.49 26.52 8.71
CA ARG A 100 -16.42 27.46 8.34
C ARG A 100 -15.17 27.24 9.19
N ALA A 101 -15.33 27.08 10.51
CA ALA A 101 -14.22 26.81 11.42
C ALA A 101 -13.54 25.47 11.10
N LYS A 102 -14.32 24.40 10.87
CA LYS A 102 -13.80 23.09 10.48
C LYS A 102 -13.04 23.14 9.14
N LEU A 103 -13.58 23.86 8.14
CA LEU A 103 -12.90 24.07 6.86
C LEU A 103 -11.58 24.82 7.07
N GLY A 104 -11.58 25.89 7.86
CA GLY A 104 -10.38 26.65 8.20
C GLY A 104 -9.29 25.78 8.83
N TRP A 105 -9.67 24.91 9.78
CA TRP A 105 -8.75 23.95 10.38
C TRP A 105 -8.17 22.96 9.35
N LEU A 106 -8.99 22.40 8.45
CA LEU A 106 -8.53 21.48 7.41
C LEU A 106 -7.60 22.15 6.39
N VAL A 107 -7.88 23.39 6.00
CA VAL A 107 -7.02 24.18 5.11
C VAL A 107 -5.71 24.54 5.81
N GLY A 108 -5.77 24.86 7.11
CA GLY A 108 -4.58 25.07 7.93
C GLY A 108 -3.68 23.83 8.01
N ASP A 109 -4.24 22.64 8.20
CA ASP A 109 -3.46 21.39 8.17
C ASP A 109 -2.71 21.18 6.83
N LEU A 110 -3.35 21.57 5.71
CA LEU A 110 -2.77 21.45 4.38
C LEU A 110 -1.68 22.48 4.08
N PHE A 111 -1.89 23.75 4.46
CA PHE A 111 -1.07 24.88 3.98
C PHE A 111 -0.33 25.65 5.08
N SER A 112 -0.71 25.50 6.35
CA SER A 112 -0.05 26.17 7.49
C SER A 112 1.09 25.35 8.08
N ARG A 113 1.75 24.52 7.25
CA ARG A 113 2.98 23.86 7.66
C ARG A 113 4.08 24.91 7.79
N VAL A 114 4.62 25.07 8.99
CA VAL A 114 5.84 25.82 9.21
C VAL A 114 6.95 25.07 8.49
N GLY A 115 7.63 25.72 7.55
CA GLY A 115 8.79 25.14 6.87
C GLY A 115 9.87 24.84 7.89
N THR A 116 9.95 23.59 8.33
CA THR A 116 11.08 23.09 9.11
C THR A 116 12.21 22.77 8.17
N LYS A 117 13.46 22.95 8.61
CA LYS A 117 14.60 22.44 7.83
C LYS A 117 14.45 20.93 7.72
N ASP A 118 14.36 20.43 6.49
CA ASP A 118 14.34 19.00 6.25
C ASP A 118 15.68 18.39 6.66
N TYR A 119 15.62 17.23 7.31
CA TYR A 119 16.79 16.40 7.52
C TYR A 119 16.93 15.48 6.31
N ALA A 120 17.53 15.98 5.22
CA ALA A 120 17.59 15.28 3.93
C ALA A 120 18.97 15.47 3.24
N PRO A 121 19.41 14.49 2.42
CA PRO A 121 20.66 14.57 1.68
C PRO A 121 20.80 15.87 0.89
N GLY A 122 21.90 16.58 1.07
CA GLY A 122 22.22 17.80 0.30
C GLY A 122 21.52 19.07 0.76
N THR A 123 20.72 19.03 1.84
CA THR A 123 20.14 20.23 2.48
C THR A 123 20.80 20.54 3.82
N SER A 124 20.80 19.57 4.73
CA SER A 124 21.27 19.72 6.12
C SER A 124 22.37 18.73 6.50
N ILE A 125 22.57 17.68 5.70
CA ILE A 125 23.57 16.64 5.91
C ILE A 125 24.05 16.10 4.56
N ASP A 126 25.31 15.67 4.52
CA ASP A 126 25.85 14.94 3.36
C ASP A 126 25.08 13.64 3.11
N LYS A 127 24.98 13.21 1.85
CA LYS A 127 24.20 12.02 1.48
C LYS A 127 24.70 10.76 2.20
N LYS A 128 26.02 10.57 2.31
CA LYS A 128 26.58 9.39 2.98
C LYS A 128 26.23 9.41 4.47
N ALA A 129 26.40 10.57 5.11
CA ALA A 129 26.08 10.72 6.53
C ALA A 129 24.56 10.56 6.80
N PHE A 130 23.69 10.97 5.88
CA PHE A 130 22.25 10.67 5.96
C PHE A 130 21.97 9.17 5.83
N ASP A 131 22.57 8.51 4.83
CA ASP A 131 22.42 7.06 4.63
C ASP A 131 22.91 6.29 5.87
N ASP A 132 24.00 6.72 6.50
CA ASP A 132 24.53 6.15 7.74
C ASP A 132 23.55 6.33 8.92
N VAL A 133 22.93 7.51 9.06
CA VAL A 133 21.89 7.76 10.08
C VAL A 133 20.66 6.89 9.83
N VAL A 134 20.20 6.77 8.59
CA VAL A 134 19.05 5.92 8.24
C VAL A 134 19.38 4.46 8.53
N ASN A 135 20.53 3.97 8.08
CA ASN A 135 20.94 2.58 8.28
C ASN A 135 21.14 2.23 9.76
N SER A 136 21.82 3.08 10.53
CA SER A 136 21.98 2.88 11.97
C SER A 136 20.65 2.93 12.73
N THR A 137 19.72 3.80 12.32
CA THR A 137 18.35 3.82 12.86
C THR A 137 17.61 2.53 12.53
N ILE A 138 17.75 2.01 11.31
CA ILE A 138 17.16 0.73 10.93
C ILE A 138 17.81 -0.42 11.74
N GLU A 139 19.13 -0.50 11.85
CA GLU A 139 19.84 -1.60 12.53
C GLU A 139 19.61 -1.64 14.05
N SER A 140 19.35 -0.49 14.66
CA SER A 140 18.98 -0.39 16.08
C SER A 140 17.58 -0.96 16.34
N HIS A 141 16.65 -0.81 15.39
CA HIS A 141 15.25 -1.24 15.56
C HIS A 141 14.91 -2.56 14.85
N VAL A 142 15.67 -2.91 13.82
CA VAL A 142 15.43 -4.04 12.93
C VAL A 142 16.69 -4.88 12.84
N LYS A 143 16.63 -6.10 13.37
CA LYS A 143 17.70 -7.08 13.19
C LYS A 143 17.53 -7.76 11.85
N ASN A 144 18.42 -7.43 10.92
CA ASN A 144 18.54 -8.15 9.66
C ASN A 144 19.20 -9.51 9.92
N GLY A 145 18.40 -10.58 9.96
CA GLY A 145 18.93 -11.94 9.97
C GLY A 145 19.47 -12.35 8.59
N SER A 146 20.41 -13.30 8.55
CA SER A 146 20.97 -13.92 7.32
C SER A 146 19.95 -14.69 6.46
N ILE A 147 18.66 -14.59 6.77
CA ILE A 147 17.59 -15.48 6.32
C ILE A 147 16.68 -14.77 5.31
N LYS A 148 17.24 -13.81 4.53
CA LYS A 148 16.47 -12.96 3.59
C LYS A 148 15.62 -13.75 2.60
N LYS A 149 16.15 -14.83 2.02
CA LYS A 149 15.41 -15.69 1.06
C LYS A 149 14.49 -16.72 1.72
N LYS A 150 14.60 -16.91 3.03
CA LYS A 150 13.94 -17.98 3.79
C LYS A 150 13.08 -17.40 4.93
N PHE A 151 12.74 -16.12 4.83
CA PHE A 151 12.07 -15.37 5.89
C PHE A 151 10.66 -15.90 6.21
N ALA A 152 9.96 -16.45 5.23
CA ALA A 152 8.65 -17.09 5.43
C ALA A 152 8.75 -18.29 6.38
N ILE A 153 9.77 -19.13 6.21
CA ILE A 153 10.03 -20.30 7.06
C ILE A 153 10.54 -19.84 8.43
N PHE A 154 11.40 -18.83 8.47
CA PHE A 154 11.83 -18.20 9.72
C PHE A 154 10.64 -17.71 10.55
N LYS A 155 9.70 -16.99 9.93
CA LYS A 155 8.49 -16.48 10.60
C LYS A 155 7.66 -17.59 11.24
N LYS A 156 7.54 -18.75 10.59
CA LYS A 156 6.83 -19.93 11.10
C LYS A 156 7.44 -20.43 12.41
N TYR A 157 8.77 -20.52 12.47
CA TYR A 157 9.46 -21.08 13.63
C TYR A 157 9.79 -20.07 14.72
N ALA A 158 9.90 -18.79 14.37
CA ALA A 158 10.16 -17.70 15.32
C ALA A 158 9.08 -17.58 16.41
N GLN A 159 7.86 -18.05 16.18
CA GLN A 159 6.78 -18.03 17.18
C GLN A 159 6.85 -19.17 18.20
N THR A 160 7.66 -20.20 17.93
CA THR A 160 7.64 -21.46 18.68
C THR A 160 8.98 -21.86 19.26
N SER A 161 10.05 -21.15 18.93
CA SER A 161 11.43 -21.46 19.33
C SER A 161 11.94 -20.42 20.31
N ALA A 162 12.75 -20.86 21.27
CA ALA A 162 13.23 -20.01 22.36
C ALA A 162 14.49 -19.22 21.98
N THR A 163 15.27 -19.72 21.02
CA THR A 163 16.55 -19.12 20.60
C THR A 163 16.67 -18.99 19.09
N PHE A 164 17.54 -18.07 18.65
CA PHE A 164 17.79 -17.85 17.23
C PHE A 164 18.49 -19.05 16.57
N GLU A 165 19.40 -19.71 17.29
CA GLU A 165 20.11 -20.90 16.84
C GLU A 165 19.15 -22.05 16.53
N GLU A 166 18.13 -22.24 17.38
CA GLU A 166 17.10 -23.24 17.17
C GLU A 166 16.27 -22.94 15.91
N ILE A 167 15.92 -21.68 15.69
CA ILE A 167 15.19 -21.24 14.50
C ILE A 167 16.06 -21.47 13.25
N ALA A 168 17.35 -21.13 13.30
CA ALA A 168 18.27 -21.32 12.18
C ALA A 168 18.36 -22.80 11.77
N GLN A 169 18.52 -23.71 12.75
CA GLN A 169 18.56 -25.15 12.50
C GLN A 169 17.24 -25.66 11.90
N ARG A 170 16.10 -25.23 12.43
CA ARG A 170 14.77 -25.63 11.89
C ARG A 170 14.55 -25.11 10.48
N VAL A 171 14.96 -23.88 10.19
CA VAL A 171 14.90 -23.30 8.85
C VAL A 171 15.77 -24.10 7.89
N GLU A 172 17.00 -24.47 8.26
CA GLU A 172 17.87 -25.30 7.43
C GLU A 172 17.27 -26.68 7.16
N ALA A 173 16.79 -27.36 8.19
CA ALA A 173 16.15 -28.67 8.06
C ALA A 173 14.90 -28.63 7.16
N GLU A 174 14.05 -27.61 7.29
CA GLU A 174 12.88 -27.46 6.41
C GLU A 174 13.29 -27.22 4.95
N ASN A 175 14.36 -26.46 4.71
CA ASN A 175 14.85 -26.21 3.36
C ASN A 175 15.41 -27.48 2.71
N GLU A 176 16.18 -28.29 3.44
CA GLU A 176 16.65 -29.58 2.93
C GLU A 176 15.47 -30.51 2.61
N LYS A 177 14.42 -30.52 3.42
CA LYS A 177 13.18 -31.25 3.11
C LYS A 177 12.51 -30.75 1.84
N ILE A 178 12.35 -29.44 1.67
CA ILE A 178 11.74 -28.85 0.46
C ILE A 178 12.57 -29.19 -0.79
N LYS A 179 13.90 -29.11 -0.68
CA LYS A 179 14.83 -29.45 -1.74
C LYS A 179 14.72 -30.92 -2.14
N MET A 180 14.70 -31.82 -1.16
CA MET A 180 14.51 -33.26 -1.40
C MET A 180 13.15 -33.57 -2.02
N GLN A 181 12.08 -32.91 -1.58
CA GLN A 181 10.75 -33.08 -2.17
C GLN A 181 10.73 -32.67 -3.65
N ARG A 182 11.39 -31.56 -4.00
CA ARG A 182 11.49 -31.13 -5.41
C ARG A 182 12.30 -32.10 -6.26
N LEU A 183 13.38 -32.65 -5.71
CA LEU A 183 14.18 -33.68 -6.38
C LEU A 183 13.36 -34.94 -6.64
N LEU A 184 12.63 -35.42 -5.64
CA LEU A 184 11.74 -36.58 -5.78
C LEU A 184 10.62 -36.33 -6.80
N ASN A 185 10.03 -35.14 -6.81
CA ASN A 185 9.03 -34.77 -7.81
C ASN A 185 9.62 -34.83 -9.23
N LEU A 186 10.86 -34.36 -9.44
CA LEU A 186 11.54 -34.46 -10.73
C LEU A 186 11.78 -35.93 -11.13
N ILE A 187 12.26 -36.76 -10.20
CA ILE A 187 12.47 -38.19 -10.45
C ILE A 187 11.14 -38.87 -10.81
N SER A 188 10.06 -38.57 -10.10
CA SER A 188 8.72 -39.12 -10.40
C SER A 188 8.21 -38.71 -11.79
N LEU A 189 8.54 -37.50 -12.24
CA LEU A 189 8.20 -37.02 -13.58
C LEU A 189 8.95 -37.82 -14.66
N VAL A 190 10.22 -38.13 -14.41
CA VAL A 190 11.02 -38.99 -15.30
C VAL A 190 10.48 -40.42 -15.30
N GLU A 191 10.14 -40.97 -14.13
CA GLU A 191 9.54 -42.31 -14.00
C GLU A 191 8.21 -42.43 -14.75
N SER A 192 7.44 -41.34 -14.86
CA SER A 192 6.20 -41.31 -15.66
C SER A 192 6.40 -41.51 -17.17
N LYS A 193 7.63 -41.34 -17.66
CA LYS A 193 8.00 -41.44 -19.08
C LYS A 193 9.01 -42.54 -19.38
N VAL A 194 9.75 -43.02 -18.37
CA VAL A 194 10.82 -44.01 -18.52
C VAL A 194 10.77 -45.00 -17.36
N GLN A 195 10.75 -46.31 -17.64
CA GLN A 195 10.90 -47.32 -16.60
C GLN A 195 12.35 -47.36 -16.13
N LEU A 196 12.58 -47.03 -14.85
CA LEU A 196 13.91 -47.02 -14.23
C LEU A 196 14.03 -48.18 -13.24
N THR A 197 15.16 -48.87 -13.27
CA THR A 197 15.52 -49.82 -12.21
C THR A 197 15.97 -49.08 -10.94
N PRO A 198 15.95 -49.71 -9.75
CA PRO A 198 16.38 -49.06 -8.51
C PRO A 198 17.81 -48.50 -8.57
N ALA A 199 18.73 -49.17 -9.28
CA ALA A 199 20.10 -48.70 -9.47
C ALA A 199 20.16 -47.45 -10.38
N GLN A 200 19.34 -47.40 -11.43
CA GLN A 200 19.25 -46.24 -12.32
C GLN A 200 18.62 -45.04 -11.61
N LYS A 201 17.67 -45.27 -10.71
CA LYS A 201 17.07 -44.23 -9.87
C LYS A 201 18.10 -43.57 -8.95
N GLN A 202 18.92 -44.37 -8.28
CA GLN A 202 19.98 -43.86 -7.41
C GLN A 202 21.05 -43.08 -8.20
N ALA A 203 21.42 -43.55 -9.38
CA ALA A 203 22.33 -42.83 -10.28
C ALA A 203 21.74 -41.51 -10.80
N LEU A 204 20.44 -41.48 -11.09
CA LEU A 204 19.72 -40.27 -11.51
C LEU A 204 19.65 -39.24 -10.38
N GLU A 205 19.38 -39.67 -9.15
CA GLU A 205 19.37 -38.81 -7.97
C GLU A 205 20.74 -38.14 -7.73
N ALA A 206 21.81 -38.92 -7.79
CA ALA A 206 23.17 -38.42 -7.67
C ALA A 206 23.54 -37.43 -8.79
N SER A 207 23.07 -37.69 -10.01
CA SER A 207 23.33 -36.81 -11.17
C SER A 207 22.54 -35.50 -11.10
N LEU A 208 21.27 -35.55 -10.74
CA LEU A 208 20.39 -34.37 -10.65
C LEU A 208 20.76 -33.46 -9.48
N SER A 209 21.17 -34.03 -8.34
CA SER A 209 21.62 -33.25 -7.18
C SER A 209 22.95 -32.53 -7.43
N ALA A 210 23.85 -33.10 -8.23
CA ALA A 210 25.13 -32.50 -8.60
C ALA A 210 25.04 -31.49 -9.77
N TYR A 211 23.90 -31.44 -10.48
CA TYR A 211 23.75 -30.63 -11.69
C TYR A 211 23.51 -29.14 -11.36
N LYS A 212 24.56 -28.32 -11.51
CA LYS A 212 24.57 -26.88 -11.19
C LYS A 212 23.39 -26.07 -11.75
N PRO A 213 22.93 -26.24 -13.01
CA PRO A 213 21.80 -25.47 -13.53
C PRO A 213 20.47 -25.72 -12.80
N LEU A 214 20.28 -26.90 -12.20
CA LEU A 214 19.11 -27.20 -11.38
C LEU A 214 19.18 -26.60 -9.98
N ALA A 215 20.34 -26.08 -9.56
CA ALA A 215 20.51 -25.49 -8.22
C ALA A 215 19.55 -24.34 -7.95
N THR A 216 19.19 -23.53 -8.96
CA THR A 216 18.23 -22.44 -8.79
C THR A 216 16.80 -22.95 -8.53
N TYR A 217 16.40 -24.06 -9.16
CA TYR A 217 15.10 -24.69 -8.92
C TYR A 217 15.07 -25.46 -7.59
N LEU A 218 16.16 -26.12 -7.25
CA LEU A 218 16.28 -26.88 -6.00
C LEU A 218 16.39 -25.97 -4.76
N ASN A 219 16.98 -24.77 -4.90
CA ASN A 219 17.22 -23.83 -3.80
C ASN A 219 16.31 -22.57 -3.83
N GLY A 220 15.43 -22.45 -4.82
CA GLY A 220 14.52 -21.29 -5.01
C GLY A 220 13.38 -21.24 -4.02
#